data_AF-A0ABC9TI10-F1
#
_entry.id   AF-A0ABC9TI10-F1
#
_cell.length_a   1.000
_cell.length_b   1.000
_cell.length_c   1.000
_cell.angle_alpha   90.00
_cell.angle_beta   90.00
_cell.angle_gamma   90.00
#
_symmetry.space_group_name_H-M   'P 1'
#
loop_
_entity.id
_entity.type
_entity.pdbx_description
1 polymer ?
#
loop_
_entity_poly.entity_id
_entity_poly.type
_entity_poly.pdbx_seq_one_letter_code
_entity_poly.pdbx_strand_id
1 'polypeptide(L)' 'MFLIPARTDTSYWHDFIFGKANIQFLRGRLKFEINGKGGNPAPFPSAIVVYEKKASEEDDSKI' A
#
# COMPACT_ATOMS: atom_id res chain seq x y z
N MET A 1 6.04 0.04 -3.43
CA MET A 1 4.91 -0.84 -3.02
C MET A 1 4.85 -0.86 -1.51
N PHE A 2 3.65 -0.78 -0.94
CA PHE A 2 3.42 -0.70 0.50
C PHE A 2 2.30 -1.65 0.95
N LEU A 3 2.42 -2.23 2.15
CA LEU A 3 1.36 -2.96 2.83
C LEU A 3 0.95 -2.15 4.06
N ILE A 4 -0.30 -1.69 4.09
CA ILE A 4 -0.79 -0.78 5.13
C ILE A 4 -2.14 -1.22 5.69
N PRO A 5 -2.53 -0.76 6.89
CA PRO A 5 -3.90 -0.87 7.37
C PRO A 5 -4.86 -0.14 6.43
N ALA A 6 -5.96 -0.78 6.04
CA ALA A 6 -7.00 -0.17 5.20
C ALA A 6 -7.90 0.78 6.00
N ARG A 7 -7.31 1.84 6.55
CA ARG A 7 -7.99 2.92 7.26
C ARG A 7 -8.33 4.06 6.30
N THR A 8 -9.25 3.77 5.38
CA THR A 8 -9.67 4.67 4.31
C THR A 8 -10.27 5.99 4.82
N ASP A 9 -10.62 6.06 6.10
CA ASP A 9 -11.12 7.21 6.84
C ASP A 9 -10.04 8.23 7.25
N THR A 10 -8.75 7.86 7.18
CA THR A 10 -7.65 8.72 7.64
C THR A 10 -7.17 9.69 6.55
N SER A 11 -6.74 10.90 6.94
CA SER A 11 -6.36 11.97 5.99
C SER A 11 -5.31 11.52 4.96
N TYR A 12 -4.30 10.74 5.36
CA TYR A 12 -3.25 10.30 4.44
C TYR A 12 -3.77 9.41 3.29
N TRP A 13 -4.89 8.71 3.48
CA TRP A 13 -5.53 7.97 2.39
C TRP A 13 -6.07 8.93 1.33
N HIS A 14 -6.67 10.04 1.73
CA HIS A 14 -7.18 11.06 0.82
C HIS A 14 -6.06 11.89 0.20
N ASP A 15 -5.07 12.25 0.99
CA ASP A 15 -4.02 13.18 0.57
C ASP A 15 -3.00 12.50 -0.34
N PHE A 16 -2.70 11.22 -0.14
CA PHE A 16 -1.58 10.55 -0.82
C PHE A 16 -1.95 9.31 -1.62
N ILE A 17 -3.01 8.59 -1.26
CA ILE A 17 -3.30 7.27 -1.84
C ILE A 17 -4.40 7.35 -2.91
N PHE A 18 -5.56 7.91 -2.59
CA PHE A 18 -6.69 7.98 -3.52
C PHE A 18 -6.36 8.81 -4.77
N GLY A 19 -6.64 8.24 -5.94
CA GLY A 19 -6.37 8.86 -7.24
C GLY A 19 -4.87 8.95 -7.62
N LYS A 20 -3.96 8.49 -6.75
CA LYS A 20 -2.50 8.58 -6.94
C LYS A 20 -1.80 7.22 -6.97
N ALA A 21 -2.43 6.19 -6.42
CA ALA A 21 -1.89 4.84 -6.37
C ALA A 21 -2.95 3.79 -6.73
N ASN A 22 -2.46 2.64 -7.20
CA ASN A 22 -3.28 1.45 -7.35
C ASN A 22 -3.41 0.75 -6.00
N ILE A 23 -4.65 0.40 -5.62
CA ILE A 23 -5.00 -0.13 -4.31
C ILE A 23 -5.62 -1.52 -4.49
N GLN A 24 -5.12 -2.50 -3.74
CA GLN A 24 -5.70 -3.84 -3.66
C GLN A 24 -6.01 -4.19 -2.20
N PHE A 25 -7.29 -4.38 -1.88
CA PHE A 25 -7.70 -4.81 -0.55
C PHE A 25 -7.53 -6.32 -0.39
N LEU A 26 -6.96 -6.74 0.74
CA LEU A 26 -6.79 -8.15 1.05
C LEU A 26 -8.06 -8.70 1.72
N ARG A 27 -8.57 -9.81 1.19
CA ARG A 27 -9.71 -10.52 1.80
C ARG A 27 -9.27 -11.18 3.11
N GLY A 28 -10.00 -10.90 4.19
CA GLY A 28 -9.69 -11.45 5.52
C GLY A 28 -8.75 -10.57 6.33
N ARG A 29 -8.08 -11.17 7.32
CA ARG A 29 -7.15 -10.49 8.23
C ARG A 29 -5.81 -11.22 8.20
N LEU A 30 -4.72 -10.47 8.04
CA LEU A 30 -3.38 -11.03 8.08
C LEU A 30 -3.08 -11.63 9.45
N LYS A 31 -2.34 -12.74 9.49
CA LYS A 31 -1.79 -13.28 10.73
C LYS A 31 -0.28 -13.10 10.67
N PHE A 32 0.28 -12.48 11.71
CA PHE A 32 1.71 -12.30 11.83
C PHE A 32 2.26 -13.43 12.69
N GLU A 33 3.33 -14.06 12.23
CA GLU A 33 4.06 -15.03 13.04
C GLU A 33 5.06 -14.32 13.94
N ILE A 34 5.06 -14.67 15.22
CA ILE A 34 6.04 -14.20 16.19
C ILE A 34 6.74 -15.46 16.73
N ASN A 35 8.05 -15.56 16.50
CA ASN A 35 8.87 -16.72 16.90
C ASN A 35 8.35 -18.07 16.36
N GLY A 36 7.91 -18.10 15.10
CA GLY A 36 7.40 -19.31 14.44
C GLY A 36 6.04 -19.79 14.94
N LYS A 37 5.34 -18.98 15.75
CA LYS A 37 3.96 -19.25 16.17
C LYS A 37 3.03 -18.24 15.51
N GLY A 38 2.00 -18.74 14.85
CA GLY A 38 0.92 -17.93 14.27
C GLY A 38 0.17 -17.17 15.35
N GLY A 39 0.28 -15.84 15.32
CA GLY A 39 -0.49 -14.96 16.20
C GLY A 39 -1.95 -14.85 15.81
N ASN A 40 -2.68 -14.06 16.60
CA ASN A 40 -4.05 -13.70 16.27
C ASN A 40 -4.10 -12.89 14.95
N PRO A 41 -5.23 -12.96 14.21
CA PRO A 41 -5.42 -12.10 13.06
C PRO A 41 -5.29 -10.62 13.45
N ALA A 42 -4.71 -9.83 12.56
CA ALA A 42 -4.55 -8.40 12.72
C ALA A 42 -5.91 -7.75 13.03
N PRO A 43 -5.97 -6.82 14.00
CA PRO A 43 -7.21 -6.16 14.37
C PRO A 43 -7.73 -5.18 13.30
N PHE A 44 -7.02 -5.05 12.18
CA PHE A 44 -7.32 -4.12 11.10
C PHE A 44 -7.36 -4.83 9.73
N PRO A 45 -8.16 -4.33 8.76
CA PRO A 45 -8.03 -4.71 7.36
C PRO A 45 -6.68 -4.30 6.79
N SER A 46 -6.23 -4.94 5.72
CA SER A 46 -4.97 -4.62 5.05
C SER A 46 -5.18 -4.34 3.57
N ALA A 47 -4.37 -3.44 3.03
CA ALA A 47 -4.34 -3.11 1.61
C ALA A 47 -2.90 -3.03 1.11
N ILE A 48 -2.70 -3.45 -0.15
CA ILE A 48 -1.47 -3.22 -0.90
C ILE A 48 -1.65 -1.94 -1.72
N VAL A 49 -0.69 -1.04 -1.61
CA VAL A 49 -0.65 0.23 -2.34
C VAL A 49 0.59 0.26 -3.23
N VAL A 50 0.37 0.44 -4.52
CA VAL A 50 1.43 0.50 -5.54
C VAL A 50 1.37 1.84 -6.26
N TYR A 51 2.45 2.60 -6.15
CA TYR A 51 2.65 3.83 -6.90
C TYR A 51 3.37 3.50 -8.20
N GLU A 52 2.84 3.99 -9.31
CA GLU A 52 3.50 3.90 -10.60
C GLU A 52 4.54 5.02 -10.71
N LYS A 53 5.75 4.66 -11.15
CA LYS A 53 6.73 5.67 -11.53
C LYS A 53 6.30 6.22 -12.88
N LYS A 54 5.91 7.50 -12.94
CA LYS A 54 5.82 8.19 -14.22
C LYS A 54 7.21 8.20 -14.84
N ALA A 55 7.33 7.73 -16.09
CA ALA A 55 8.56 7.88 -16.84
C ALA A 55 8.84 9.39 -16.94
N SER A 56 9.98 9.81 -16.39
CA SER A 56 10.49 11.16 -16.59
C SER A 56 10.98 11.25 -18.03
N GLU A 57 10.24 11.97 -18.87
CA GLU A 57 10.64 12.35 -20.23
C GLU A 57 11.69 13.48 -20.17
N GLU A 58 12.88 13.21 -19.63
CA GLU A 58 14.01 14.14 -19.68
C GLU A 58 15.30 13.31 -19.70
N ASP A 59 15.81 12.97 -20.90
CA ASP A 59 17.23 12.70 -21.17
C ASP A 59 17.48 12.48 -22.69
N ASP A 60 16.78 13.23 -23.56
CA ASP A 60 16.99 13.19 -25.03
C ASP A 60 17.42 14.56 -25.60
N SER A 61 18.21 15.32 -24.81
CA SER A 61 18.86 16.55 -25.27
C SER A 61 20.33 16.60 -24.87
N LYS A 62 21.11 15.62 -25.34
CA LYS A 62 22.55 15.79 -25.58
C LYS A 62 22.87 15.30 -26.99
N ILE A 63 22.66 16.22 -27.93
CA ILE A 63 23.37 16.27 -29.23
C ILE A 63 24.80 16.69 -28.94
#